data_AF-A0A7S4LM03-F1
#
_entry.id   AF-A0A7S4LM03-F1
#
_cell.length_a   1.000
_cell.length_b   1.000
_cell.length_c   1.000
_cell.angle_alpha   90.00
_cell.angle_beta   90.00
_cell.angle_gamma   90.00
#
_symmetry.space_group_name_H-M   'P 1'
#
loop_
_entity.id
_entity.type
_entity.pdbx_description
1 polymer ?
#
loop_
_entity_poly.entity_id
_entity_poly.type
_entity_poly.pdbx_seq_one_letter_code
_entity_poly.pdbx_strand_id
1 'polypeptide(L)'
;FFFAFGPFQMVHIEEIFDDDDLVIGPGESLKAATADKSLGNKYFKEGDNVGAIKQYTEAIHRLEPHAQHPGALGRELQSVLVASLANRAAASLKLQRYASAAEDCTQVLNLQPNHFKAVFRRAQAYEALANGRASDLATFQDYVAKAMADVKKMLVLEPKCKGHKAWLQRLQGMLEGAAEPVTVANGGGCNSTSPAGSAGEKAKAADPPAVPPPLSHFKTCELCRIADGNLNARKVYEDKVFLALADPQLDAAHHYVVLPRAHLPTVDKLLPRHLPVLQHMQVIANRLLRDAGADTLDVLMGFHQPPFVSGCHLYLTVLSPGSRLRMWARTVRYSSLAFTTLQTAIAQLEVMAMADLRAVRG
;
A
#
# COMPACT_ATOMS: atom_id res chain seq x y z
N PHE A 1 0.33 28.57 -24.34
CA PHE A 1 -0.92 29.19 -24.85
C PHE A 1 -1.63 29.82 -23.67
N PHE A 2 -1.82 31.14 -23.71
CA PHE A 2 -2.49 31.95 -22.68
C PHE A 2 -4.01 31.74 -22.75
N PHE A 3 -4.70 31.72 -21.61
CA PHE A 3 -6.16 31.89 -21.58
C PHE A 3 -6.55 32.98 -20.57
N ALA A 4 -7.24 34.00 -21.08
CA ALA A 4 -7.88 35.07 -20.33
C ALA A 4 -9.38 34.78 -20.23
N PHE A 5 -9.95 34.90 -19.04
CA PHE A 5 -11.41 34.95 -18.85
C PHE A 5 -11.76 36.09 -17.89
N GLY A 6 -12.73 36.91 -18.30
CA GLY A 6 -13.18 38.15 -17.65
C GLY A 6 -13.98 37.96 -16.35
N PRO A 7 -14.54 39.06 -15.80
CA PRO A 7 -14.86 39.18 -14.37
C PRO A 7 -16.30 38.80 -13.99
N PHE A 8 -16.57 38.85 -12.68
CA PHE A 8 -17.86 38.71 -11.94
C PHE A 8 -18.14 37.29 -11.39
N GLN A 9 -18.60 37.08 -10.15
CA GLN A 9 -18.97 37.93 -9.00
C GLN A 9 -18.92 37.08 -7.71
N MET A 10 -18.58 37.66 -6.57
CA MET A 10 -18.50 36.96 -5.27
C MET A 10 -19.88 36.56 -4.73
N VAL A 11 -19.96 35.37 -4.14
CA VAL A 11 -20.97 35.02 -3.13
C VAL A 11 -20.22 34.60 -1.86
N HIS A 12 -20.44 35.34 -0.78
CA HIS A 12 -19.99 34.99 0.57
C HIS A 12 -20.86 33.86 1.12
N ILE A 13 -20.22 32.81 1.63
CA ILE A 13 -20.87 31.85 2.55
C ILE A 13 -19.97 31.78 3.77
N GLU A 14 -20.29 32.60 4.77
CA GLU A 14 -20.04 32.24 6.16
C GLU A 14 -21.11 31.21 6.57
N GLU A 15 -20.75 30.32 7.51
CA GLU A 15 -21.58 29.29 8.15
C GLU A 15 -21.78 27.96 7.41
N ILE A 16 -20.78 27.05 7.46
CA ILE A 16 -21.04 25.60 7.56
C ILE A 16 -19.92 24.96 8.40
N PHE A 17 -20.11 24.87 9.71
CA PHE A 17 -19.47 23.85 10.56
C PHE A 17 -20.59 23.09 11.27
N ASP A 18 -20.91 21.91 10.76
CA ASP A 18 -21.41 20.77 11.53
C ASP A 18 -20.68 19.52 10.99
N ASP A 19 -20.10 18.75 11.90
CA ASP A 19 -18.90 17.92 11.70
C ASP A 19 -19.19 16.43 11.41
N ASP A 20 -20.35 16.05 10.83
CA ASP A 20 -20.79 14.64 10.83
C ASP A 20 -20.95 13.89 9.47
N ASP A 21 -20.92 14.53 8.30
CA ASP A 21 -21.41 13.83 7.07
C ASP A 21 -20.35 13.43 6.02
N LEU A 22 -19.31 12.64 6.36
CA LEU A 22 -18.55 11.89 5.32
C LEU A 22 -17.62 10.76 5.80
N VAL A 23 -17.60 10.43 7.09
CA VAL A 23 -16.97 9.21 7.58
C VAL A 23 -18.10 8.33 8.11
N ILE A 24 -18.39 7.21 7.44
CA ILE A 24 -19.30 6.18 7.97
C ILE A 24 -18.83 5.89 9.39
N GLY A 25 -19.67 6.19 10.39
CA GLY A 25 -19.29 6.09 11.79
C GLY A 25 -18.82 4.67 12.14
N PRO A 26 -17.95 4.50 13.16
CA PRO A 26 -17.37 3.19 13.49
C PRO A 26 -18.44 2.12 13.73
N GLY A 27 -19.62 2.48 14.23
CA GLY A 27 -20.76 1.55 14.39
C GLY A 27 -21.36 1.07 13.07
N GLU A 28 -21.54 1.96 12.10
CA GLU A 28 -22.05 1.61 10.78
C GLU A 28 -21.03 0.80 9.97
N SER A 29 -19.75 1.19 10.02
CA SER A 29 -18.65 0.42 9.44
C SER A 29 -18.56 -0.97 10.03
N LEU A 30 -18.69 -1.10 11.36
CA LEU A 30 -18.70 -2.40 12.04
C LEU A 30 -19.86 -3.27 11.57
N LYS A 31 -21.07 -2.71 11.47
CA LYS A 31 -22.27 -3.42 11.01
C LYS A 31 -22.10 -3.91 9.57
N ALA A 32 -21.65 -3.03 8.67
CA ALA A 32 -21.43 -3.36 7.26
C ALA A 32 -20.30 -4.40 7.09
N ALA A 33 -19.17 -4.21 7.76
CA ALA A 33 -18.06 -5.18 7.72
C ALA A 33 -18.46 -6.55 8.28
N THR A 34 -19.33 -6.58 9.29
CA THR A 34 -19.86 -7.83 9.84
C THR A 34 -20.74 -8.56 8.84
N ALA A 35 -21.55 -7.83 8.06
CA ALA A 35 -22.36 -8.39 6.98
C ALA A 35 -21.48 -8.95 5.86
N ASP A 36 -20.49 -8.19 5.41
CA ASP A 36 -19.54 -8.61 4.36
C ASP A 36 -18.75 -9.85 4.79
N LYS A 37 -18.24 -9.89 6.03
CA LYS A 37 -17.59 -11.08 6.60
C LYS A 37 -18.54 -12.28 6.60
N SER A 38 -19.79 -12.08 6.97
CA SER A 38 -20.78 -13.17 7.03
C SER A 38 -21.12 -13.70 5.63
N LEU A 39 -21.20 -12.83 4.63
CA LEU A 39 -21.37 -13.20 3.23
C LEU A 39 -20.13 -13.94 2.70
N GLY A 40 -18.93 -13.48 3.05
CA GLY A 40 -17.68 -14.19 2.76
C GLY A 40 -17.65 -15.60 3.35
N ASN A 41 -18.13 -15.77 4.59
CA ASN A 41 -18.27 -17.09 5.21
C ASN A 41 -19.26 -18.01 4.47
N LYS A 42 -20.33 -17.44 3.90
CA LYS A 42 -21.27 -18.20 3.07
C LYS A 42 -20.57 -18.71 1.80
N TYR A 43 -19.94 -17.83 1.03
CA TYR A 43 -19.20 -18.22 -0.17
C TYR A 43 -18.10 -19.24 0.12
N PHE A 44 -17.37 -19.08 1.23
CA PHE A 44 -16.33 -20.02 1.63
C PHE A 44 -16.87 -21.43 1.92
N LYS A 45 -18.06 -21.54 2.51
CA LYS A 45 -18.75 -22.81 2.77
C LYS A 45 -19.24 -23.46 1.48
N GLU A 46 -19.72 -22.66 0.54
CA GLU A 46 -20.16 -23.09 -0.80
C GLU A 46 -18.99 -23.50 -1.71
N GLY A 47 -17.75 -23.19 -1.32
CA GLY A 47 -16.54 -23.51 -2.07
C GLY A 47 -16.10 -22.41 -3.04
N ASP A 48 -16.88 -21.33 -3.17
CA ASP A 48 -16.49 -20.14 -3.91
C ASP A 48 -15.46 -19.31 -3.12
N ASN A 49 -14.20 -19.72 -3.23
CA ASN A 49 -13.11 -19.05 -2.54
C ASN A 49 -12.77 -17.67 -3.13
N VAL A 50 -13.12 -17.40 -4.40
CA VAL A 50 -12.87 -16.11 -5.04
C VAL A 50 -13.88 -15.07 -4.54
N GLY A 51 -15.16 -15.42 -4.53
CA GLY A 51 -16.23 -14.62 -3.93
C GLY A 51 -15.99 -14.40 -2.44
N ALA A 52 -15.54 -15.42 -1.71
CA ALA A 52 -15.17 -15.30 -0.30
C ALA A 52 -14.07 -14.24 -0.08
N ILE A 53 -12.96 -14.31 -0.84
CA ILE A 53 -11.87 -13.32 -0.74
C ILE A 53 -12.38 -11.92 -1.02
N LYS A 54 -13.20 -11.73 -2.05
CA LYS A 54 -13.77 -10.41 -2.38
C LYS A 54 -14.51 -9.83 -1.17
N GLN A 55 -15.42 -10.59 -0.57
CA GLN A 55 -16.22 -10.11 0.56
C GLN A 55 -15.39 -9.87 1.83
N TYR A 56 -14.40 -10.71 2.12
CA TYR A 56 -13.50 -10.44 3.25
C TYR A 56 -12.66 -9.17 3.02
N THR A 57 -12.26 -8.88 1.78
CA THR A 57 -11.57 -7.63 1.43
C THR A 57 -12.46 -6.41 1.65
N GLU A 58 -13.73 -6.44 1.23
CA GLU A 58 -14.68 -5.36 1.53
C GLU A 58 -14.83 -5.14 3.04
N ALA A 59 -14.94 -6.22 3.81
CA ALA A 59 -15.00 -6.14 5.28
C ALA A 59 -13.76 -5.46 5.88
N ILE A 60 -12.56 -5.75 5.36
CA ILE A 60 -11.30 -5.14 5.82
C ILE A 60 -11.25 -3.65 5.46
N HIS A 61 -11.57 -3.30 4.21
CA HIS A 61 -11.57 -1.91 3.73
C HIS A 61 -12.51 -1.00 4.53
N ARG A 62 -13.65 -1.52 5.00
CA ARG A 62 -14.59 -0.77 5.85
C ARG A 62 -14.07 -0.51 7.26
N LEU A 63 -13.11 -1.30 7.73
CA LEU A 63 -12.56 -1.24 9.08
C LEU A 63 -11.23 -0.47 9.13
N GLU A 64 -10.47 -0.43 8.04
CA GLU A 64 -9.18 0.27 7.94
C GLU A 64 -9.21 1.75 8.39
N PRO A 65 -10.21 2.57 7.99
CA PRO A 65 -10.29 3.97 8.43
C PRO A 65 -10.40 4.13 9.96
N HIS A 66 -10.95 3.11 10.63
CA HIS A 66 -11.22 3.12 12.06
C HIS A 66 -10.10 2.45 12.89
N ALA A 67 -9.05 1.94 12.24
CA ALA A 67 -7.94 1.26 12.92
C ALA A 67 -7.08 2.22 13.76
N GLN A 68 -6.99 3.51 13.38
CA GLN A 68 -6.20 4.52 14.07
C GLN A 68 -6.94 5.16 15.25
N HIS A 69 -8.27 5.29 15.16
CA HIS A 69 -9.12 5.91 16.18
C HIS A 69 -10.29 4.99 16.58
N PRO A 70 -9.99 3.84 17.21
CA PRO A 70 -10.99 2.78 17.45
C PRO A 70 -12.14 3.16 18.39
N GLY A 71 -12.00 4.23 19.18
CA GLY A 71 -13.00 4.67 20.15
C GLY A 71 -13.48 3.54 21.08
N ALA A 72 -14.74 3.61 21.52
CA ALA A 72 -15.34 2.58 22.38
C ALA A 72 -15.52 1.21 21.68
N LEU A 73 -15.61 1.20 20.34
CA LEU A 73 -15.86 -0.01 19.53
C LEU A 73 -14.57 -0.75 19.12
N GLY A 74 -13.40 -0.30 19.60
CA GLY A 74 -12.11 -0.84 19.18
C GLY A 74 -11.97 -2.35 19.26
N ARG A 75 -12.47 -2.95 20.34
CA ARG A 75 -12.42 -4.41 20.52
C ARG A 75 -13.27 -5.15 19.49
N GLU A 76 -14.44 -4.61 19.15
CA GLU A 76 -15.35 -5.22 18.19
C GLU A 76 -14.83 -5.08 16.76
N LEU A 77 -14.35 -3.88 16.40
CA LEU A 77 -13.69 -3.61 15.11
C LEU A 77 -12.49 -4.55 14.91
N GLN A 78 -11.61 -4.65 15.92
CA GLN A 78 -10.44 -5.52 15.86
C GLN A 78 -10.84 -7.00 15.76
N SER A 79 -11.89 -7.42 16.48
CA SER A 79 -12.41 -8.80 16.41
C SER A 79 -12.89 -9.16 14.99
N VAL A 80 -13.66 -8.27 14.36
CA VAL A 80 -14.13 -8.49 12.98
C VAL A 80 -12.97 -8.44 11.99
N LEU A 81 -12.04 -7.51 12.13
CA LEU A 81 -10.84 -7.40 11.29
C LEU A 81 -10.00 -8.68 11.34
N VAL A 82 -9.66 -9.16 12.54
CA VAL A 82 -8.89 -10.38 12.73
C VAL A 82 -9.61 -11.59 12.13
N ALA A 83 -10.92 -11.70 12.32
CA ALA A 83 -11.70 -12.79 11.73
C ALA A 83 -11.71 -12.73 10.19
N SER A 84 -11.89 -11.55 9.60
CA SER A 84 -11.90 -11.35 8.15
C SER A 84 -10.54 -11.67 7.53
N LEU A 85 -9.43 -11.17 8.09
CA LEU A 85 -8.07 -11.50 7.64
C LEU A 85 -7.78 -13.01 7.76
N ALA A 86 -8.10 -13.61 8.91
CA ALA A 86 -7.86 -15.03 9.13
C ALA A 86 -8.66 -15.92 8.16
N ASN A 87 -9.90 -15.54 7.83
CA ASN A 87 -10.73 -16.27 6.89
C ASN A 87 -10.34 -16.03 5.43
N ARG A 88 -9.91 -14.80 5.08
CA ARG A 88 -9.34 -14.48 3.76
C ARG A 88 -8.06 -15.30 3.51
N ALA A 89 -7.20 -15.45 4.52
CA ALA A 89 -6.04 -16.33 4.45
C ALA A 89 -6.44 -17.79 4.16
N ALA A 90 -7.49 -18.30 4.81
CA ALA A 90 -7.98 -19.66 4.58
C ALA A 90 -8.52 -19.87 3.16
N ALA A 91 -9.23 -18.89 2.61
CA ALA A 91 -9.70 -18.89 1.22
C ALA A 91 -8.52 -18.81 0.22
N SER A 92 -7.54 -17.95 0.51
CA SER A 92 -6.31 -17.81 -0.28
C SER A 92 -5.50 -19.10 -0.32
N LEU A 93 -5.40 -19.85 0.78
CA LEU A 93 -4.75 -21.17 0.81
C LEU A 93 -5.44 -22.18 -0.12
N LYS A 94 -6.78 -22.22 -0.14
CA LYS A 94 -7.53 -23.09 -1.07
C LYS A 94 -7.28 -22.75 -2.55
N LEU A 95 -6.94 -21.50 -2.85
CA LEU A 95 -6.59 -21.03 -4.20
C LEU A 95 -5.08 -21.02 -4.47
N GLN A 96 -4.26 -21.60 -3.59
CA GLN A 96 -2.80 -21.62 -3.71
C GLN A 96 -2.16 -20.22 -3.81
N ARG A 97 -2.84 -19.20 -3.25
CA ARG A 97 -2.33 -17.82 -3.12
C ARG A 97 -1.54 -17.68 -1.82
N TYR A 98 -0.44 -18.44 -1.75
CA TYR A 98 0.31 -18.62 -0.50
C TYR A 98 0.92 -17.33 0.04
N ALA A 99 1.46 -16.47 -0.83
CA ALA A 99 2.04 -15.19 -0.41
C ALA A 99 1.00 -14.29 0.29
N SER A 100 -0.16 -14.09 -0.34
CA SER A 100 -1.27 -13.32 0.24
C SER A 100 -1.80 -13.95 1.54
N ALA A 101 -1.88 -15.28 1.61
CA ALA A 101 -2.28 -15.97 2.84
C ALA A 101 -1.28 -15.75 4.00
N ALA A 102 0.02 -15.74 3.71
CA ALA A 102 1.06 -15.47 4.70
C ALA A 102 1.05 -14.02 5.20
N GLU A 103 0.77 -13.07 4.32
CA GLU A 103 0.61 -11.65 4.64
C GLU A 103 -0.59 -11.43 5.57
N ASP A 104 -1.77 -11.94 5.20
CA ASP A 104 -2.99 -11.86 6.02
C ASP A 104 -2.77 -12.47 7.42
N CYS A 105 -2.12 -13.64 7.49
CA CYS A 105 -1.79 -14.25 8.77
C CYS A 105 -0.79 -13.42 9.57
N THR A 106 0.16 -12.73 8.91
CA THR A 106 1.11 -11.85 9.59
C THR A 106 0.40 -10.65 10.19
N GLN A 107 -0.54 -10.03 9.48
CA GLN A 107 -1.38 -8.96 10.04
C GLN A 107 -2.17 -9.45 11.26
N VAL A 108 -2.79 -10.64 11.19
CA VAL A 108 -3.48 -11.24 12.35
C VAL A 108 -2.53 -11.43 13.52
N LEU A 109 -1.30 -11.91 13.29
CA LEU A 109 -0.34 -12.19 14.36
C LEU A 109 0.30 -10.93 14.94
N ASN A 110 0.33 -9.82 14.20
CA ASN A 110 0.70 -8.51 14.76
C ASN A 110 -0.36 -8.02 15.76
N LEU A 111 -1.63 -8.33 15.53
CA LEU A 111 -2.76 -7.97 16.41
C LEU A 111 -2.94 -8.97 17.56
N GLN A 112 -2.79 -10.26 17.26
CA GLN A 112 -2.99 -11.37 18.20
C GLN A 112 -1.85 -12.39 18.03
N PRO A 113 -0.70 -12.19 18.71
CA PRO A 113 0.48 -13.02 18.53
C PRO A 113 0.24 -14.52 18.75
N ASN A 114 -0.70 -14.88 19.61
CA ASN A 114 -1.00 -16.27 19.97
C ASN A 114 -2.19 -16.87 19.20
N HIS A 115 -2.62 -16.25 18.09
CA HIS A 115 -3.75 -16.73 17.30
C HIS A 115 -3.40 -18.03 16.54
N PHE A 116 -3.73 -19.17 17.14
CA PHE A 116 -3.33 -20.50 16.68
C PHE A 116 -3.61 -20.79 15.20
N LYS A 117 -4.84 -20.51 14.73
CA LYS A 117 -5.22 -20.77 13.32
C LYS A 117 -4.41 -19.94 12.32
N ALA A 118 -3.94 -18.76 12.71
CA ALA A 118 -3.15 -17.89 11.85
C ALA A 118 -1.70 -18.40 11.79
N VAL A 119 -1.13 -18.80 12.93
CA VAL A 119 0.18 -19.47 12.98
C VAL A 119 0.16 -20.73 12.09
N PHE A 120 -0.86 -21.57 12.24
CA PHE A 120 -1.01 -22.79 11.43
C PHE A 120 -1.05 -22.51 9.93
N ARG A 121 -1.95 -21.61 9.51
CA ARG A 121 -2.13 -21.28 8.09
C ARG A 121 -0.90 -20.61 7.49
N ARG A 122 -0.18 -19.79 8.27
CA ARG A 122 1.06 -19.16 7.83
C ARG A 122 2.19 -20.18 7.64
N ALA A 123 2.31 -21.16 8.54
CA ALA A 123 3.24 -22.27 8.37
C ALA A 123 2.93 -23.07 7.08
N GLN A 124 1.65 -23.37 6.82
CA GLN A 124 1.24 -24.04 5.57
C GLN A 124 1.59 -23.20 4.33
N ALA A 125 1.38 -21.89 4.38
CA ALA A 125 1.72 -20.99 3.28
C ALA A 125 3.23 -20.96 3.01
N TYR A 126 4.05 -20.85 4.05
CA TYR A 126 5.51 -20.83 3.89
C TYR A 126 6.07 -22.17 3.40
N GLU A 127 5.58 -23.30 3.89
CA GLU A 127 5.96 -24.62 3.37
C GLU A 127 5.60 -24.76 1.88
N ALA A 128 4.40 -24.31 1.48
CA ALA A 128 3.99 -24.35 0.07
C ALA A 128 4.80 -23.39 -0.82
N LEU A 129 5.20 -22.22 -0.31
CA LEU A 129 6.11 -21.31 -1.01
C LEU A 129 7.50 -21.92 -1.19
N ALA A 130 8.04 -22.58 -0.16
CA ALA A 130 9.30 -23.31 -0.26
C ALA A 130 9.24 -24.40 -1.33
N ASN A 131 8.16 -25.20 -1.36
CA ASN A 131 8.06 -26.36 -2.25
C ASN A 131 7.81 -26.03 -3.73
N GLY A 132 7.40 -24.80 -4.09
CA GLY A 132 7.00 -24.53 -5.48
C GLY A 132 7.16 -23.09 -5.96
N ARG A 133 7.66 -22.16 -5.15
CA ARG A 133 7.78 -20.73 -5.51
C ARG A 133 9.02 -20.02 -4.95
N ALA A 134 9.98 -20.74 -4.38
CA ALA A 134 11.26 -20.16 -4.03
C ALA A 134 12.06 -19.85 -5.31
N SER A 135 12.55 -18.63 -5.45
CA SER A 135 13.37 -18.20 -6.61
C SER A 135 14.79 -18.76 -6.57
N ASP A 136 15.29 -19.02 -5.36
CA ASP A 136 16.66 -19.40 -5.08
C ASP A 136 16.75 -20.13 -3.72
N LEU A 137 17.94 -20.69 -3.45
CA LEU A 137 18.21 -21.43 -2.22
C LEU A 137 18.02 -20.58 -0.96
N ALA A 138 18.38 -19.29 -0.99
CA ALA A 138 18.24 -18.41 0.17
C ALA A 138 16.76 -18.17 0.52
N THR A 139 15.93 -17.94 -0.50
CA THR A 139 14.48 -17.78 -0.39
C THR A 139 13.80 -19.06 0.07
N PHE A 140 14.25 -20.22 -0.46
CA PHE A 140 13.81 -21.52 0.02
C PHE A 140 14.11 -21.71 1.51
N GLN A 141 15.37 -21.47 1.91
CA GLN A 141 15.81 -21.60 3.30
C GLN A 141 15.05 -20.64 4.23
N ASP A 142 14.80 -19.40 3.80
CA ASP A 142 14.02 -18.42 4.54
C ASP A 142 12.57 -18.88 4.76
N TYR A 143 11.90 -19.38 3.72
CA TYR A 143 10.53 -19.91 3.86
C TYR A 143 10.47 -21.14 4.76
N VAL A 144 11.40 -22.09 4.62
CA VAL A 144 11.47 -23.26 5.50
C VAL A 144 11.71 -22.84 6.95
N ALA A 145 12.64 -21.90 7.20
CA ALA A 145 12.92 -21.38 8.54
C ALA A 145 11.69 -20.69 9.15
N LYS A 146 10.97 -19.87 8.38
CA LYS A 146 9.73 -19.21 8.80
C LYS A 146 8.62 -20.23 9.11
N ALA A 147 8.44 -21.25 8.28
CA ALA A 147 7.49 -22.34 8.52
C ALA A 147 7.83 -23.08 9.83
N MET A 148 9.11 -23.42 10.03
CA MET A 148 9.57 -24.09 11.26
C MET A 148 9.33 -23.23 12.51
N ALA A 149 9.56 -21.92 12.43
CA ALA A 149 9.31 -21.01 13.54
C ALA A 149 7.83 -21.02 13.96
N ASP A 150 6.91 -21.00 12.98
CA ASP A 150 5.48 -21.08 13.24
C ASP A 150 5.06 -22.46 13.80
N VAL A 151 5.58 -23.57 13.27
CA VAL A 151 5.29 -24.93 13.79
C VAL A 151 5.84 -25.09 15.23
N LYS A 152 7.02 -24.56 15.54
CA LYS A 152 7.55 -24.51 16.91
C LYS A 152 6.63 -23.71 17.82
N LYS A 153 6.15 -22.56 17.38
CA LYS A 153 5.19 -21.74 18.13
C LYS A 153 3.89 -22.50 18.41
N MET A 154 3.38 -23.26 17.43
CA MET A 154 2.20 -24.11 17.63
C MET A 154 2.42 -25.20 18.69
N LEU A 155 3.61 -25.81 18.75
CA LEU A 155 3.96 -26.78 19.79
C LEU A 155 4.00 -26.16 21.20
N VAL A 156 4.32 -24.87 21.30
CA VAL A 156 4.24 -24.12 22.57
C VAL A 156 2.79 -23.82 22.93
N LEU A 157 1.97 -23.38 21.96
CA LEU A 157 0.57 -23.03 22.19
C LEU A 157 -0.30 -24.27 22.51
N GLU A 158 -0.08 -25.38 21.79
CA GLU A 158 -0.82 -26.63 21.97
C GLU A 158 0.11 -27.85 21.99
N PRO A 159 0.75 -28.15 23.14
CA PRO A 159 1.74 -29.23 23.26
C PRO A 159 1.19 -30.64 22.98
N LYS A 160 -0.12 -30.82 23.11
CA LYS A 160 -0.81 -32.11 22.95
C LYS A 160 -1.22 -32.40 21.51
N CYS A 161 -1.07 -31.47 20.57
CA CYS A 161 -1.52 -31.68 19.20
C CYS A 161 -0.63 -32.69 18.46
N LYS A 162 -1.26 -33.76 17.95
CA LYS A 162 -0.60 -34.83 17.20
C LYS A 162 -0.27 -34.33 15.79
N GLY A 163 0.96 -34.56 15.32
CA GLY A 163 1.38 -34.25 13.94
C GLY A 163 2.35 -33.08 13.80
N HIS A 164 2.33 -32.06 14.67
CA HIS A 164 3.25 -30.91 14.55
C HIS A 164 4.72 -31.29 14.74
N LYS A 165 5.01 -32.28 15.60
CA LYS A 165 6.39 -32.79 15.78
C LYS A 165 6.92 -33.43 14.49
N ALA A 166 6.09 -34.27 13.84
CA ALA A 166 6.44 -34.89 12.56
C ALA A 166 6.53 -33.85 11.44
N TRP A 167 5.67 -32.83 11.46
CA TRP A 167 5.76 -31.70 10.53
C TRP A 167 7.07 -30.92 10.70
N LEU A 168 7.48 -30.62 11.94
CA LEU A 168 8.74 -29.95 12.20
C LEU A 168 9.94 -30.78 11.73
N GLN A 169 9.95 -32.09 11.98
CA GLN A 169 10.98 -33.01 11.49
C GLN A 169 11.06 -33.04 9.96
N ARG A 170 9.90 -32.99 9.27
CA ARG A 170 9.86 -32.93 7.80
C ARG A 170 10.50 -31.64 7.28
N LEU A 171 10.17 -30.49 7.87
CA LEU A 171 10.75 -29.20 7.49
C LEU A 171 12.26 -29.14 7.78
N GLN A 172 12.73 -29.80 8.84
CA GLN A 172 14.17 -29.95 9.12
C GLN A 172 14.87 -30.75 8.01
N GLY A 173 14.30 -31.89 7.61
CA GLY A 173 14.84 -32.69 6.52
C GLY A 173 14.86 -31.95 5.17
N MET A 174 13.89 -31.07 4.91
CA MET A 174 13.90 -30.19 3.73
C MET A 174 15.10 -29.23 3.74
N LEU A 175 15.49 -28.72 4.91
CA LEU A 175 16.63 -27.81 5.05
C LEU A 175 17.96 -28.55 4.93
N GLU A 176 18.07 -29.72 5.56
CA GLU A 176 19.26 -30.58 5.54
C GLU A 176 19.54 -31.13 4.14
N GLY A 177 18.50 -31.59 3.43
CA GLY A 177 18.64 -32.07 2.05
C GLY A 177 19.00 -30.96 1.04
N ALA A 178 18.72 -29.70 1.37
CA ALA A 178 19.16 -28.55 0.59
C ALA A 178 20.58 -28.08 0.94
N ALA A 179 21.19 -28.61 2.00
CA ALA A 179 22.52 -28.28 2.49
C ALA A 179 23.60 -29.32 2.13
N GLU A 180 23.23 -30.46 1.52
CA GLU A 180 24.17 -31.45 0.98
C GLU A 180 25.00 -30.83 -0.16
N PRO A 181 26.33 -30.69 -0.01
CA PRO A 181 27.16 -29.99 -0.98
C PRO A 181 27.60 -30.89 -2.13
N VAL A 182 27.51 -30.38 -3.37
CA VAL A 182 28.45 -30.78 -4.42
C VAL A 182 29.86 -30.40 -3.92
N THR A 183 30.67 -31.40 -3.64
CA THR A 183 32.04 -31.26 -3.14
C THR A 183 32.94 -30.56 -4.16
N VAL A 184 33.42 -29.36 -3.86
CA VAL A 184 34.72 -28.86 -4.37
C VAL A 184 35.43 -28.11 -3.24
N ALA A 185 36.70 -28.47 -3.05
CA ALA A 185 37.56 -28.13 -1.92
C ALA A 185 38.25 -26.76 -2.02
N ASN A 186 38.78 -26.33 -0.86
CA ASN A 186 39.81 -25.30 -0.60
C ASN A 186 39.43 -23.82 -0.82
N GLY A 187 39.81 -22.87 0.04
CA GLY A 187 40.63 -22.87 1.27
C GLY A 187 41.13 -21.44 1.58
N GLY A 188 41.29 -21.11 2.87
CA GLY A 188 42.03 -19.95 3.43
C GLY A 188 41.37 -18.56 3.27
N GLY A 189 41.44 -17.60 4.19
CA GLY A 189 42.13 -17.46 5.46
C GLY A 189 42.05 -15.99 5.93
N CYS A 190 41.83 -15.81 7.24
CA CYS A 190 42.21 -14.72 8.16
C CYS A 190 42.14 -13.20 7.80
N ASN A 191 41.42 -12.46 8.68
CA ASN A 191 41.79 -11.26 9.49
C ASN A 191 42.72 -10.19 8.86
N SER A 192 42.52 -8.87 8.97
CA SER A 192 42.16 -8.02 10.13
C SER A 192 42.22 -6.54 9.71
N THR A 193 41.67 -5.64 10.54
CA THR A 193 42.15 -4.28 10.93
C THR A 193 41.09 -3.17 10.88
N SER A 194 40.79 -2.63 12.07
CA SER A 194 40.39 -1.22 12.31
C SER A 194 41.65 -0.47 12.82
N PRO A 195 41.72 0.88 12.90
CA PRO A 195 40.92 1.64 13.89
C PRO A 195 40.47 3.08 13.49
N ALA A 196 39.41 3.48 14.19
CA ALA A 196 39.02 4.79 14.72
C ALA A 196 39.72 6.10 14.29
N GLY A 197 38.88 7.12 14.03
CA GLY A 197 39.20 8.55 14.13
C GLY A 197 37.97 9.31 14.64
N SER A 198 38.15 9.98 15.78
CA SER A 198 37.17 10.75 16.56
C SER A 198 36.91 12.16 16.00
N ALA A 199 35.70 12.69 16.20
CA ALA A 199 35.47 14.03 16.78
C ALA A 199 33.96 14.24 16.99
N GLY A 200 33.58 14.55 18.23
CA GLY A 200 32.21 14.88 18.59
C GLY A 200 31.93 16.36 18.44
N GLU A 201 30.70 16.69 18.05
CA GLU A 201 30.15 18.04 18.19
C GLU A 201 28.72 17.93 18.72
N LYS A 202 28.47 18.57 19.86
CA LYS A 202 27.19 18.55 20.58
C LYS A 202 26.17 19.43 19.83
N ALA A 203 25.08 18.83 19.34
CA ALA A 203 23.92 19.57 18.87
C ALA A 203 22.80 19.58 19.93
N LYS A 204 22.36 20.79 20.24
CA LYS A 204 21.31 21.16 21.20
C LYS A 204 19.93 20.85 20.61
N ALA A 205 19.01 20.38 21.46
CA ALA A 205 17.62 20.07 21.08
C ALA A 205 16.92 21.26 20.41
N ALA A 206 16.26 21.01 19.28
CA ALA A 206 15.38 21.96 18.61
C ALA A 206 13.92 21.48 18.76
N ASP A 207 13.07 22.40 19.18
CA ASP A 207 11.62 22.22 19.32
C ASP A 207 10.96 21.85 17.97
N PRO A 208 9.79 21.16 17.99
CA PRO A 208 9.12 20.71 16.77
C PRO A 208 8.64 21.90 15.92
N PRO A 209 8.80 21.87 14.58
CA PRO A 209 8.34 22.97 13.75
C PRO A 209 6.82 22.99 13.68
N ALA A 210 6.28 24.16 14.01
CA ALA A 210 4.87 24.52 13.93
C ALA A 210 4.32 24.38 12.50
N VAL A 211 3.05 23.98 12.41
CA VAL A 211 2.25 23.96 11.19
C VAL A 211 2.09 25.42 10.67
N PRO A 212 2.46 25.73 9.42
CA PRO A 212 2.26 27.08 8.88
C PRO A 212 0.77 27.35 8.55
N PRO A 213 0.34 28.64 8.58
CA PRO A 213 -1.07 29.03 8.45
C PRO A 213 -1.62 28.88 7.03
N PRO A 214 -2.95 28.87 6.83
CA PRO A 214 -3.55 28.64 5.53
C PRO A 214 -3.60 29.90 4.64
N LEU A 215 -3.57 29.63 3.32
CA LEU A 215 -4.06 30.42 2.18
C LEU A 215 -3.27 31.66 1.67
N SER A 216 -2.46 31.44 0.63
CA SER A 216 -2.13 32.46 -0.40
C SER A 216 -1.91 31.90 -1.83
N HIS A 217 -1.78 30.57 -2.01
CA HIS A 217 -1.45 29.95 -3.31
C HIS A 217 -2.65 29.66 -4.25
N PHE A 218 -3.88 29.79 -3.76
CA PHE A 218 -5.09 29.44 -4.51
C PHE A 218 -5.26 30.22 -5.83
N LYS A 219 -4.86 31.50 -5.86
CA LYS A 219 -5.14 32.40 -6.99
C LYS A 219 -4.28 32.12 -8.24
N THR A 220 -3.10 31.51 -8.09
CA THR A 220 -2.15 31.29 -9.19
C THR A 220 -2.07 29.83 -9.64
N CYS A 221 -2.62 28.89 -8.85
CA CYS A 221 -2.57 27.48 -9.17
C CYS A 221 -3.87 27.01 -9.86
N GLU A 222 -3.79 26.67 -11.15
CA GLU A 222 -4.93 26.16 -11.90
C GLU A 222 -5.52 24.89 -11.30
N LEU A 223 -4.68 23.97 -10.82
CA LEU A 223 -5.12 22.73 -10.19
C LEU A 223 -5.83 22.95 -8.84
N CYS A 224 -5.47 23.98 -8.07
CA CYS A 224 -6.26 24.39 -6.90
C CYS A 224 -7.63 24.92 -7.30
N ARG A 225 -7.71 25.70 -8.38
CA ARG A 225 -9.00 26.17 -8.90
C ARG A 225 -9.86 24.98 -9.38
N ILE A 226 -9.25 23.98 -10.03
CA ILE A 226 -9.95 22.76 -10.41
C ILE A 226 -10.44 22.00 -9.16
N ALA A 227 -9.57 21.82 -8.16
CA ALA A 227 -9.91 21.15 -6.91
C ALA A 227 -11.10 21.82 -6.21
N ASP A 228 -11.17 23.15 -6.20
CA ASP A 228 -12.26 23.91 -5.57
C ASP A 228 -13.51 24.03 -6.46
N GLY A 229 -13.60 23.26 -7.55
CA GLY A 229 -14.78 23.18 -8.39
C GLY A 229 -14.96 24.35 -9.36
N ASN A 230 -13.95 25.20 -9.53
CA ASN A 230 -14.02 26.38 -10.40
C ASN A 230 -13.83 26.10 -11.90
N LEU A 231 -13.83 24.83 -12.34
CA LEU A 231 -13.63 24.45 -13.75
C LEU A 231 -14.54 23.30 -14.18
N ASN A 232 -15.05 23.39 -15.42
CA ASN A 232 -15.86 22.37 -16.09
C ASN A 232 -15.01 21.17 -16.55
N ALA A 233 -14.45 20.43 -15.60
CA ALA A 233 -13.79 19.16 -15.86
C ALA A 233 -14.75 18.00 -15.53
N ARG A 234 -14.72 16.92 -16.32
CA ARG A 234 -15.52 15.72 -16.04
C ARG A 234 -14.96 15.00 -14.83
N LYS A 235 -15.57 15.23 -13.66
CA LYS A 235 -15.24 14.53 -12.42
C LYS A 235 -15.61 13.05 -12.53
N VAL A 236 -14.67 12.17 -12.17
CA VAL A 236 -14.86 10.71 -12.13
C VAL A 236 -14.71 10.13 -10.73
N TYR A 237 -14.08 10.87 -9.82
CA TYR A 237 -13.98 10.55 -8.40
C TYR A 237 -13.80 11.84 -7.60
N GLU A 238 -14.36 11.88 -6.40
CA GLU A 238 -14.25 13.03 -5.51
C GLU A 238 -14.42 12.56 -4.06
N ASP A 239 -13.51 12.97 -3.18
CA ASP A 239 -13.66 12.87 -1.73
C ASP A 239 -13.17 14.16 -1.06
N LYS A 240 -13.05 14.18 0.28
CA LYS A 240 -12.57 15.35 1.05
C LYS A 240 -11.10 15.69 0.84
N VAL A 241 -10.30 14.77 0.30
CA VAL A 241 -8.84 14.85 0.19
C VAL A 241 -8.39 14.88 -1.27
N PHE A 242 -9.08 14.21 -2.18
CA PHE A 242 -8.72 14.03 -3.58
C PHE A 242 -9.87 14.31 -4.54
N LEU A 243 -9.49 14.72 -5.73
CA LEU A 243 -10.34 14.85 -6.90
C LEU A 243 -9.70 14.04 -8.04
N ALA A 244 -10.51 13.29 -8.78
CA ALA A 244 -10.07 12.71 -10.03
C ALA A 244 -10.96 13.10 -11.21
N LEU A 245 -10.32 13.33 -12.34
CA LEU A 245 -10.92 13.87 -13.55
C LEU A 245 -10.62 12.95 -14.72
N ALA A 246 -11.57 12.81 -15.63
CA ALA A 246 -11.27 12.27 -16.95
C ALA A 246 -10.47 13.32 -17.73
N ASP A 247 -9.34 12.91 -18.31
CA ASP A 247 -8.55 13.80 -19.15
C ASP A 247 -9.21 13.92 -20.54
N PRO A 248 -9.54 15.13 -21.01
CA PRO A 248 -10.14 15.32 -22.32
C PRO A 248 -9.16 15.01 -23.48
N GLN A 249 -7.85 15.06 -23.24
CA GLN A 249 -6.82 14.66 -24.19
C GLN A 249 -6.49 13.18 -23.99
N LEU A 250 -7.27 12.31 -24.62
CA LEU A 250 -7.09 10.87 -24.54
C LEU A 250 -5.80 10.42 -25.24
N ASP A 251 -4.70 10.35 -24.50
CA ASP A 251 -3.45 9.70 -24.93
C ASP A 251 -3.54 8.16 -24.83
N ALA A 252 -4.51 7.66 -24.07
CA ALA A 252 -4.92 6.26 -23.94
C ALA A 252 -6.45 6.14 -23.84
N ALA A 253 -6.98 4.92 -23.94
CA ALA A 253 -8.43 4.65 -23.88
C ALA A 253 -9.03 5.04 -22.52
N HIS A 254 -8.28 4.84 -21.45
CA HIS A 254 -8.55 5.35 -20.11
C HIS A 254 -7.43 6.32 -19.74
N HIS A 255 -7.77 7.60 -19.59
CA HIS A 255 -6.84 8.65 -19.17
C HIS A 255 -7.48 9.46 -18.04
N TYR A 256 -6.88 9.38 -16.86
CA TYR A 256 -7.35 10.09 -15.66
C TYR A 256 -6.24 10.91 -15.02
N VAL A 257 -6.66 11.98 -14.35
CA VAL A 257 -5.82 12.81 -13.50
C VAL A 257 -6.36 12.74 -12.08
N VAL A 258 -5.54 12.31 -11.12
CA VAL A 258 -5.88 12.30 -9.68
C VAL A 258 -5.05 13.40 -9.01
N LEU A 259 -5.67 14.32 -8.28
CA LEU A 259 -4.97 15.40 -7.57
C LEU A 259 -5.49 15.52 -6.13
N PRO A 260 -4.65 15.90 -5.16
CA PRO A 260 -5.11 16.29 -3.84
C PRO A 260 -5.85 17.62 -3.92
N ARG A 261 -6.77 17.86 -2.99
CA ARG A 261 -7.40 19.18 -2.81
C ARG A 261 -6.45 20.16 -2.15
N ALA A 262 -5.69 19.67 -1.17
CA ALA A 262 -4.64 20.44 -0.54
C ALA A 262 -3.53 20.73 -1.56
N HIS A 263 -3.08 21.98 -1.61
CA HIS A 263 -1.96 22.36 -2.47
C HIS A 263 -0.68 21.66 -2.00
N LEU A 264 -0.24 20.65 -2.75
CA LEU A 264 1.04 19.96 -2.55
C LEU A 264 1.99 20.28 -3.69
N PRO A 265 3.30 20.44 -3.40
CA PRO A 265 4.27 20.72 -4.44
C PRO A 265 4.41 19.52 -5.39
N THR A 266 5.00 19.77 -6.54
CA THR A 266 5.27 18.74 -7.55
C THR A 266 6.16 17.61 -7.01
N VAL A 267 6.11 16.45 -7.68
CA VAL A 267 6.73 15.19 -7.24
C VAL A 267 8.22 15.33 -6.84
N ASP A 268 8.96 16.21 -7.52
CA ASP A 268 10.38 16.48 -7.31
C ASP A 268 10.68 17.18 -5.96
N LYS A 269 9.66 17.74 -5.32
CA LYS A 269 9.77 18.47 -4.04
C LYS A 269 9.07 17.74 -2.89
N LEU A 270 8.61 16.52 -3.12
CA LEU A 270 7.98 15.74 -2.06
C LEU A 270 9.02 15.23 -1.06
N LEU A 271 8.64 15.32 0.20
CA LEU A 271 9.36 14.76 1.35
C LEU A 271 8.74 13.43 1.81
N PRO A 272 9.44 12.59 2.58
CA PRO A 272 8.98 11.26 2.95
C PRO A 272 7.61 11.22 3.64
N ARG A 273 7.26 12.28 4.40
CA ARG A 273 5.93 12.45 5.01
C ARG A 273 4.76 12.42 4.02
N HIS A 274 5.00 12.66 2.73
CA HIS A 274 3.96 12.64 1.70
C HIS A 274 3.76 11.25 1.08
N LEU A 275 4.52 10.23 1.51
CA LEU A 275 4.36 8.84 1.03
C LEU A 275 2.90 8.34 1.13
N PRO A 276 2.14 8.58 2.23
CA PRO A 276 0.73 8.17 2.31
C PRO A 276 -0.17 8.82 1.24
N VAL A 277 0.16 10.04 0.79
CA VAL A 277 -0.58 10.72 -0.28
C VAL A 277 -0.43 9.94 -1.58
N LEU A 278 0.79 9.55 -1.96
CA LEU A 278 1.07 8.79 -3.18
C LEU A 278 0.40 7.41 -3.16
N GLN A 279 0.43 6.73 -2.01
CA GLN A 279 -0.23 5.44 -1.83
C GLN A 279 -1.76 5.57 -1.99
N HIS A 280 -2.37 6.62 -1.44
CA HIS A 280 -3.81 6.84 -1.61
C HIS A 280 -4.16 7.19 -3.06
N MET A 281 -3.36 8.01 -3.74
CA MET A 281 -3.53 8.28 -5.18
C MET A 281 -3.48 6.97 -5.99
N GLN A 282 -2.62 6.01 -5.62
CA GLN A 282 -2.57 4.69 -6.25
C GLN A 282 -3.87 3.91 -6.07
N VAL A 283 -4.44 3.92 -4.85
CA VAL A 283 -5.69 3.23 -4.55
C VAL A 283 -6.84 3.79 -5.41
N ILE A 284 -6.93 5.12 -5.52
CA ILE A 284 -7.92 5.81 -6.35
C ILE A 284 -7.72 5.44 -7.83
N ALA A 285 -6.50 5.53 -8.34
CA ALA A 285 -6.17 5.18 -9.72
C ALA A 285 -6.58 3.75 -10.08
N ASN A 286 -6.23 2.79 -9.22
CA ASN A 286 -6.57 1.38 -9.41
C ASN A 286 -8.08 1.13 -9.36
N ARG A 287 -8.81 1.87 -8.51
CA ARG A 287 -10.27 1.80 -8.46
C ARG A 287 -10.89 2.31 -9.77
N LEU A 288 -10.46 3.49 -10.24
CA LEU A 288 -10.96 4.08 -11.50
C LEU A 288 -10.76 3.15 -12.70
N LEU A 289 -9.60 2.49 -12.78
CA LEU A 289 -9.31 1.54 -13.86
C LEU A 289 -10.20 0.30 -13.77
N ARG A 290 -10.38 -0.28 -12.58
CA ARG A 290 -11.26 -1.44 -12.38
C ARG A 290 -12.72 -1.12 -12.69
N ASP A 291 -13.23 0.00 -12.19
CA ASP A 291 -14.61 0.41 -12.36
C ASP A 291 -14.93 0.71 -13.85
N ALA A 292 -13.91 1.14 -14.61
CA ALA A 292 -14.02 1.38 -16.05
C ALA A 292 -13.80 0.12 -16.91
N GLY A 293 -13.50 -1.04 -16.32
CA GLY A 293 -13.17 -2.27 -17.06
C GLY A 293 -11.87 -2.18 -17.86
N ALA A 294 -10.94 -1.32 -17.45
CA ALA A 294 -9.66 -1.12 -18.11
C ALA A 294 -8.71 -2.32 -17.92
N ASP A 295 -7.70 -2.42 -18.78
CA ASP A 295 -6.62 -3.38 -18.57
C ASP A 295 -5.73 -2.90 -17.41
N THR A 296 -5.88 -3.55 -16.25
CA THR A 296 -5.13 -3.22 -15.03
C THR A 296 -3.70 -3.76 -15.05
N LEU A 297 -3.33 -4.60 -16.03
CA LEU A 297 -1.96 -5.09 -16.20
C LEU A 297 -1.14 -4.22 -17.16
N ASP A 298 -1.82 -3.55 -18.09
CA ASP A 298 -1.21 -2.60 -19.02
C ASP A 298 -1.48 -1.15 -18.60
N VAL A 299 -0.77 -0.69 -17.57
CA VAL A 299 -1.00 0.64 -16.97
C VAL A 299 0.29 1.44 -16.92
N LEU A 300 0.22 2.70 -17.37
CA LEU A 300 1.23 3.70 -17.08
C LEU A 300 0.63 4.72 -16.10
N MET A 301 1.22 4.85 -14.92
CA MET A 301 0.84 5.90 -13.98
C MET A 301 2.05 6.56 -13.32
N GLY A 302 1.97 7.86 -13.12
CA GLY A 302 3.09 8.65 -12.62
C GLY A 302 2.90 10.15 -12.76
N PHE A 303 4.00 10.88 -12.65
CA PHE A 303 4.02 12.32 -12.49
C PHE A 303 4.91 12.93 -13.56
N HIS A 304 4.43 13.98 -14.21
CA HIS A 304 5.28 14.74 -15.11
C HIS A 304 6.30 15.59 -14.33
N GLN A 305 7.51 15.75 -14.88
CA GLN A 305 8.64 16.42 -14.24
C GLN A 305 8.99 17.76 -14.93
N PRO A 306 9.41 18.79 -14.17
CA PRO A 306 9.99 20.01 -14.75
C PRO A 306 11.21 19.70 -15.64
N PRO A 307 11.47 20.46 -16.72
CA PRO A 307 10.78 21.68 -17.16
C PRO A 307 9.53 21.42 -18.04
N PHE A 308 9.14 20.17 -18.24
CA PHE A 308 8.09 19.78 -19.20
C PHE A 308 6.65 19.95 -18.67
N VAL A 309 6.49 20.59 -17.50
CA VAL A 309 5.21 20.84 -16.82
C VAL A 309 5.20 22.26 -16.29
N SER A 310 4.13 23.00 -16.58
CA SER A 310 3.92 24.37 -16.09
C SER A 310 3.16 24.45 -14.76
N GLY A 311 2.98 23.31 -14.08
CA GLY A 311 2.15 23.17 -12.89
C GLY A 311 2.96 23.26 -11.60
N CYS A 312 2.38 23.87 -10.57
CA CYS A 312 2.95 23.96 -9.23
C CYS A 312 2.31 23.00 -8.20
N HIS A 313 1.38 22.15 -8.65
CA HIS A 313 0.58 21.27 -7.79
C HIS A 313 0.73 19.82 -8.23
N LEU A 314 0.91 18.92 -7.26
CA LEU A 314 0.92 17.47 -7.45
C LEU A 314 -0.33 16.95 -8.17
N TYR A 315 -0.15 16.13 -9.20
CA TYR A 315 -1.22 15.33 -9.78
C TYR A 315 -0.65 14.04 -10.39
N LEU A 316 -1.35 12.93 -10.21
CA LEU A 316 -1.02 11.63 -10.77
C LEU A 316 -1.75 11.48 -12.10
N THR A 317 -0.99 11.18 -13.15
CA THR A 317 -1.51 10.78 -14.45
C THR A 317 -1.70 9.27 -14.47
N VAL A 318 -2.84 8.78 -14.98
CA VAL A 318 -3.20 7.35 -15.04
C VAL A 318 -3.65 7.00 -16.45
N LEU A 319 -2.98 6.06 -17.10
CA LEU A 319 -3.19 5.66 -18.49
C LEU A 319 -3.35 4.15 -18.62
N SER A 320 -4.38 3.69 -19.33
CA SER A 320 -4.53 2.30 -19.75
C SER A 320 -5.22 2.21 -21.13
N PRO A 321 -4.75 1.35 -22.05
CA PRO A 321 -3.49 0.59 -21.99
C PRO A 321 -2.25 1.49 -22.09
N GLY A 322 -1.29 1.33 -21.17
CA GLY A 322 -0.04 2.09 -21.15
C GLY A 322 0.90 1.78 -22.32
N SER A 323 0.78 0.59 -22.92
CA SER A 323 1.58 0.16 -24.07
C SER A 323 1.16 0.83 -25.39
N ARG A 324 -0.06 1.37 -25.46
CA ARG A 324 -0.66 1.93 -26.69
C ARG A 324 -0.71 3.45 -26.72
N LEU A 325 0.27 4.09 -26.11
CA LEU A 325 0.41 5.54 -26.22
C LEU A 325 0.79 5.95 -27.65
N ARG A 326 0.30 7.11 -28.09
CA ARG A 326 0.73 7.71 -29.37
C ARG A 326 2.26 7.88 -29.33
N MET A 327 2.95 7.55 -30.43
CA MET A 327 4.43 7.47 -30.47
C MET A 327 5.12 8.75 -29.96
N TRP A 328 4.62 9.92 -30.37
CA TRP A 328 5.18 11.20 -29.93
C TRP A 328 4.97 11.44 -28.42
N ALA A 329 3.82 11.03 -27.86
CA ALA A 329 3.51 11.17 -26.44
C ALA A 329 4.43 10.26 -25.60
N ARG A 330 4.64 9.02 -26.08
CA ARG A 330 5.58 8.07 -25.47
C ARG A 330 7.01 8.61 -25.43
N THR A 331 7.51 9.18 -26.52
CA THR A 331 8.92 9.61 -26.63
C THR A 331 9.22 10.95 -25.97
N VAL A 332 8.22 11.82 -25.81
CA VAL A 332 8.42 13.17 -25.26
C VAL A 332 7.79 13.30 -23.89
N ARG A 333 6.45 13.23 -23.82
CA ARG A 333 5.64 13.53 -22.63
C ARG A 333 5.78 12.48 -21.52
N TYR A 334 5.91 11.21 -21.89
CA TYR A 334 6.03 10.07 -20.98
C TYR A 334 7.42 9.43 -21.00
N SER A 335 8.42 10.16 -21.47
CA SER A 335 9.82 9.73 -21.41
C SER A 335 10.34 9.77 -19.98
N SER A 336 11.38 8.99 -19.68
CA SER A 336 12.03 8.99 -18.36
C SER A 336 12.65 10.34 -17.96
N LEU A 337 12.78 11.29 -18.90
CA LEU A 337 13.25 12.66 -18.64
C LEU A 337 12.11 13.62 -18.25
N ALA A 338 10.89 13.32 -18.67
CA ALA A 338 9.73 14.18 -18.48
C ALA A 338 8.66 13.55 -17.58
N PHE A 339 8.85 12.30 -17.16
CA PHE A 339 7.88 11.52 -16.40
C PHE A 339 8.57 10.54 -15.45
N THR A 340 8.19 10.60 -14.17
CA THR A 340 8.59 9.62 -13.16
C THR A 340 7.39 8.74 -12.83
N THR A 341 7.58 7.43 -12.78
CA THR A 341 6.48 6.52 -12.45
C THR A 341 6.11 6.66 -10.97
N LEU A 342 4.85 6.33 -10.63
CA LEU A 342 4.39 6.34 -9.24
C LEU A 342 5.26 5.44 -8.35
N GLN A 343 5.64 4.26 -8.84
CA GLN A 343 6.49 3.33 -8.10
C GLN A 343 7.91 3.88 -7.90
N THR A 344 8.48 4.54 -8.90
CA THR A 344 9.77 5.22 -8.77
C THR A 344 9.72 6.32 -7.72
N ALA A 345 8.67 7.16 -7.72
CA ALA A 345 8.51 8.23 -6.75
C ALA A 345 8.33 7.69 -5.31
N ILE A 346 7.53 6.63 -5.14
CA ILE A 346 7.35 5.94 -3.85
C ILE A 346 8.70 5.41 -3.34
N ALA A 347 9.44 4.68 -4.17
CA ALA A 347 10.73 4.11 -3.79
C ALA A 347 11.75 5.19 -3.39
N GLN A 348 11.76 6.33 -4.10
CA GLN A 348 12.62 7.47 -3.74
C GLN A 348 12.30 8.03 -2.35
N LEU A 349 11.00 8.24 -2.05
CA LEU A 349 10.57 8.72 -0.74
C LEU A 349 10.87 7.73 0.38
N GLU A 350 10.75 6.42 0.13
CA GLU A 350 11.10 5.37 1.09
C GLU A 350 12.60 5.36 1.38
N VAL A 351 13.45 5.49 0.36
CA VAL A 351 14.91 5.59 0.52
C VAL A 351 15.27 6.84 1.34
N MET A 352 14.63 7.98 1.07
CA MET A 352 14.82 9.20 1.85
C MET A 352 14.39 9.02 3.32
N ALA A 353 13.22 8.41 3.58
CA ALA A 353 12.80 8.09 4.95
C ALA A 353 13.81 7.20 5.69
N MET A 354 14.36 6.18 5.00
CA MET A 354 15.36 5.30 5.60
C MET A 354 16.67 6.03 5.89
N ALA A 355 17.08 6.97 5.03
CA ALA A 355 18.25 7.80 5.25
C ALA A 355 18.07 8.71 6.48
N ASP A 356 16.91 9.36 6.61
CA ASP A 356 16.58 10.20 7.78
C ASP A 356 16.58 9.39 9.08
N LEU A 357 16.01 8.18 9.07
CA LEU A 357 16.01 7.28 10.23
C LEU A 357 17.42 6.82 10.63
N ARG A 358 18.32 6.65 9.66
CA ARG A 358 19.73 6.33 9.94
C ARG A 358 20.47 7.54 10.52
N ALA A 359 20.19 8.74 10.02
CA ALA A 359 20.79 9.99 10.51
C ALA A 359 20.35 10.36 11.93
N VAL A 360 19.13 9.97 12.36
CA VAL A 360 18.64 10.18 13.73
C VAL A 360 19.21 9.15 14.72
N ARG A 361 19.70 8.00 14.23
CA ARG A 361 20.21 6.89 15.06
C ARG A 361 21.74 6.85 15.19
N GLY A 362 22.46 7.61 14.37
CA GLY A 362 23.91 7.84 14.48
C GLY A 362 24.17 9.14 15.21
#